data_AF-A0A7Y2XFJ0-F1
#
_entry.id   AF-A0A7Y2XFJ0-F1
#
_cell.length_a   1.000
_cell.length_b   1.000
_cell.length_c   1.000
_cell.angle_alpha   90.00
_cell.angle_beta   90.00
_cell.angle_gamma   90.00
#
_symmetry.space_group_name_H-M   'P 1'
#
loop_
_entity.id
_entity.type
_entity.pdbx_description
1 polymer ?
#
loop_
_entity_poly.entity_id
_entity_poly.type
_entity_poly.pdbx_seq_one_letter_code
_entity_poly.pdbx_strand_id
1 'polypeptide(L)'
;MAAAPGDREGKYVCPMCPDVLEDEAVPCPHCGMALERVVSAVPGQQAAFTCPMHPEIVQDDPGDCPLCGMALEPTAAPADRLDDDPEYRDMRRRFLVAAALAVPLLLVAMGDMLPGRPVTALLGPGIKPLAELLLATPICLWAGWP
;
A
#
# COMPACT_ATOMS: atom_id res chain seq x y z
N MET A 1 8.33 -21.65 27.55
CA MET A 1 9.02 -22.38 26.46
C MET A 1 8.49 -21.77 25.17
N ALA A 2 9.26 -20.90 24.52
CA ALA A 2 8.84 -20.24 23.28
C ALA A 2 8.85 -21.27 22.14
N ALA A 3 7.73 -21.42 21.44
CA ALA A 3 7.61 -22.27 20.26
C ALA A 3 8.63 -21.86 19.19
N ALA A 4 9.26 -22.85 18.57
CA ALA A 4 10.33 -22.66 17.58
C ALA A 4 9.79 -21.94 16.33
N PRO A 5 10.56 -21.04 15.69
CA PRO A 5 10.07 -20.14 14.64
C PRO A 5 9.47 -20.82 13.39
N GLY A 6 9.66 -22.13 13.20
CA GLY A 6 9.12 -22.87 12.04
C GLY A 6 7.69 -23.40 12.20
N ASP A 7 7.08 -23.36 13.39
CA ASP A 7 5.72 -23.92 13.60
C ASP A 7 4.58 -22.90 13.46
N ARG A 8 4.93 -21.63 13.29
CA ARG A 8 4.02 -20.49 13.11
C ARG A 8 3.87 -20.03 11.67
N GLU A 9 4.62 -20.63 10.74
CA GLU A 9 4.63 -20.20 9.34
C GLU A 9 3.26 -20.37 8.69
N GLY A 10 2.70 -19.26 8.18
CA GLY A 10 1.38 -19.24 7.55
C GLY A 10 0.20 -19.20 8.52
N LYS A 11 0.43 -19.25 9.84
CA LYS A 11 -0.60 -19.12 10.87
C LYS A 11 -0.86 -17.65 11.22
N TYR A 12 -2.00 -17.37 11.82
CA TYR A 12 -2.38 -16.07 12.33
C TYR A 12 -2.17 -16.02 13.84
N VAL A 13 -1.52 -14.98 14.34
CA VAL A 13 -1.22 -14.76 15.75
C VAL A 13 -2.00 -13.57 16.29
N CYS A 14 -2.42 -13.64 17.55
CA CYS A 14 -3.04 -12.51 18.24
C CYS A 14 -1.96 -11.61 18.87
N PRO A 15 -1.88 -10.30 18.55
CA PRO A 15 -0.88 -9.39 19.13
C PRO A 15 -0.95 -9.28 20.64
N MET A 16 -2.16 -9.46 21.20
CA MET A 16 -2.42 -9.39 22.64
C MET A 16 -2.34 -10.75 23.34
N CYS A 17 -2.37 -11.85 22.58
CA CYS A 17 -2.40 -13.21 23.11
C CYS A 17 -1.42 -14.07 22.29
N PRO A 18 -0.11 -13.94 22.50
CA PRO A 18 0.91 -14.58 21.65
C PRO A 18 0.85 -16.11 21.63
N ASP A 19 0.14 -16.72 22.57
CA ASP A 19 -0.10 -18.17 22.64
C ASP A 19 -1.25 -18.64 21.71
N VAL A 20 -2.03 -17.73 21.15
CA VAL A 20 -3.13 -18.04 20.21
C VAL A 20 -2.59 -18.02 18.79
N LEU A 21 -2.66 -19.17 18.11
CA LEU A 21 -2.28 -19.38 16.73
C LEU A 21 -3.41 -20.11 16.00
N GLU A 22 -3.93 -19.52 14.94
CA GLU A 22 -5.01 -20.09 14.12
C GLU A 22 -4.56 -20.21 12.66
N ASP A 23 -5.15 -21.12 11.89
CA ASP A 23 -4.83 -21.27 10.46
C ASP A 23 -5.64 -20.29 9.57
N GLU A 24 -6.69 -19.64 10.12
CA GLU A 24 -7.60 -18.75 9.42
C GLU A 24 -7.70 -17.36 10.08
N ALA A 25 -8.09 -16.34 9.30
CA ALA A 25 -8.27 -14.95 9.75
C ALA A 25 -9.60 -14.77 10.50
N VAL A 26 -9.77 -15.50 11.61
CA VAL A 26 -10.95 -15.40 12.49
C VAL A 26 -10.69 -14.43 13.65
N PRO A 27 -11.73 -13.87 14.29
CA PRO A 27 -11.57 -13.14 15.54
C PRO A 27 -10.95 -14.04 16.61
N CYS A 28 -9.97 -13.52 17.35
CA CYS A 28 -9.29 -14.26 18.40
C CYS A 28 -10.30 -14.80 19.43
N PRO A 29 -10.33 -16.11 19.71
CA PRO A 29 -11.29 -16.70 20.65
C PRO A 29 -11.10 -16.24 22.10
N HIS A 30 -9.93 -15.69 22.44
CA HIS A 30 -9.60 -15.28 23.79
C HIS A 30 -9.93 -13.79 24.08
N CYS A 31 -9.72 -12.90 23.12
CA CYS A 31 -9.89 -11.45 23.33
C CYS A 31 -10.78 -10.75 22.28
N GLY A 32 -11.20 -11.47 21.24
CA GLY A 32 -12.07 -10.94 20.18
C GLY A 32 -11.39 -10.02 19.17
N MET A 33 -10.08 -9.76 19.27
CA MET A 33 -9.35 -8.93 18.31
C MET A 33 -9.04 -9.69 17.01
N ALA A 34 -8.80 -8.95 15.92
CA ALA A 34 -8.36 -9.52 14.65
C ALA A 34 -6.96 -10.16 14.78
N LEU A 35 -6.79 -11.33 14.18
CA LEU A 35 -5.50 -12.01 14.14
C LEU A 35 -4.64 -11.49 12.99
N GLU A 36 -3.35 -11.33 13.24
CA GLU A 36 -2.38 -10.90 12.23
C GLU A 36 -1.66 -12.12 11.66
N ARG A 37 -1.43 -12.15 10.35
CA ARG A 37 -0.72 -13.25 9.72
C ARG A 37 0.75 -13.25 10.18
N VAL A 38 1.21 -14.37 10.70
CA VAL A 38 2.64 -14.62 10.92
C VAL A 38 3.30 -14.79 9.56
N VAL A 39 4.02 -13.76 9.17
CA VAL A 39 4.86 -13.76 7.98
C VAL A 39 6.27 -14.15 8.40
N SER A 40 6.67 -15.38 8.06
CA SER A 40 8.07 -15.80 8.16
C SER A 40 8.91 -14.99 7.16
N ALA A 41 10.07 -14.51 7.61
CA ALA A 41 11.04 -13.88 6.73
C ALA A 41 11.53 -14.91 5.69
N VAL A 42 11.51 -14.53 4.40
CA VAL A 42 12.01 -15.38 3.31
C VAL A 42 13.50 -15.68 3.55
N PRO A 43 13.92 -16.95 3.68
CA PRO A 43 15.33 -17.29 3.85
C PRO A 43 16.11 -16.87 2.60
N GLY A 44 17.10 -15.97 2.76
CA GLY A 44 18.03 -15.59 1.69
C GLY A 44 17.91 -14.15 1.19
N GLN A 45 16.97 -13.35 1.71
CA GLN A 45 17.04 -11.89 1.55
C GLN A 45 17.77 -11.31 2.74
N GLN A 46 18.94 -10.72 2.52
CA GLN A 46 19.63 -9.90 3.51
C GLN A 46 18.75 -8.68 3.78
N ALA A 47 17.95 -8.76 4.84
CA ALA A 47 17.19 -7.62 5.31
C ALA A 47 18.20 -6.63 5.89
N ALA A 48 18.47 -5.55 5.17
CA ALA A 48 19.25 -4.45 5.70
C ALA A 48 18.45 -3.78 6.84
N PHE A 49 19.01 -3.62 8.02
CA PHE A 49 18.39 -2.98 9.18
C PHE A 49 18.90 -1.53 9.31
N THR A 50 18.01 -0.58 9.52
CA THR A 50 18.32 0.85 9.65
C THR A 50 17.82 1.42 10.97
N CYS A 51 18.51 2.44 11.48
CA CYS A 51 18.04 3.17 12.66
C CYS A 51 16.98 4.20 12.24
N PRO A 52 15.80 4.26 12.90
CA PRO A 52 14.76 5.24 12.56
C PRO A 52 15.19 6.70 12.78
N MET A 53 16.20 6.93 13.62
CA MET A 53 16.75 8.26 13.90
C MET A 53 18.01 8.60 13.09
N HIS A 54 18.72 7.57 12.59
CA HIS A 54 20.00 7.71 11.88
C HIS A 54 19.96 6.84 10.63
N PRO A 55 19.28 7.28 9.56
CA PRO A 55 19.08 6.49 8.35
C PRO A 55 20.39 6.18 7.60
N GLU A 56 21.50 6.83 7.97
CA GLU A 56 22.83 6.52 7.44
C GLU A 56 23.41 5.21 8.02
N ILE A 57 22.85 4.71 9.13
CA ILE A 57 23.27 3.46 9.74
C ILE A 57 22.45 2.33 9.14
N VAL A 58 23.10 1.54 8.29
CA VAL A 58 22.56 0.32 7.71
C VAL A 58 23.43 -0.86 8.15
N GLN A 59 22.80 -1.89 8.72
CA GLN A 59 23.46 -3.12 9.19
C GLN A 59 22.79 -4.35 8.58
N ASP A 60 23.53 -5.44 8.42
CA ASP A 60 22.99 -6.68 7.85
C ASP A 60 22.27 -7.55 8.90
N ASP A 61 22.48 -7.23 10.19
CA ASP A 61 21.95 -7.98 11.33
C ASP A 61 21.05 -7.10 12.21
N PRO A 62 20.05 -7.70 12.90
CA PRO A 62 19.28 -7.01 13.92
C PRO A 62 20.19 -6.64 15.10
N GLY A 63 20.02 -5.43 15.65
CA GLY A 63 20.83 -4.95 16.75
C GLY A 63 20.43 -3.56 17.21
N ASP A 64 21.25 -2.96 18.07
CA ASP A 64 21.08 -1.59 18.54
C ASP A 64 21.96 -0.63 17.74
N CYS A 65 21.40 0.53 17.45
CA CYS A 65 22.11 1.61 16.78
C CYS A 65 23.30 2.09 17.62
N PRO A 66 24.53 2.12 17.08
CA PRO A 66 25.72 2.55 17.82
C PRO A 66 25.73 4.04 18.20
N LEU A 67 24.87 4.87 17.58
CA LEU A 67 24.80 6.31 17.89
C LEU A 67 23.79 6.64 18.99
N CYS A 68 22.60 6.02 18.98
CA CYS A 68 21.53 6.35 19.93
C CYS A 68 21.04 5.18 20.78
N GLY A 69 21.51 3.96 20.54
CA GLY A 69 21.11 2.77 21.30
C GLY A 69 19.66 2.32 21.07
N MET A 70 18.99 2.80 20.02
CA MET A 70 17.67 2.29 19.63
C MET A 70 17.79 1.04 18.77
N ALA A 71 16.83 0.13 18.87
CA ALA A 71 16.75 -1.06 18.02
C ALA A 71 16.65 -0.66 16.53
N LEU A 72 17.38 -1.38 15.69
CA LEU A 72 17.34 -1.22 14.24
C LEU A 72 16.10 -1.91 13.65
N GLU A 73 15.49 -1.26 12.66
CA GLU A 73 14.31 -1.76 11.96
C GLU A 73 14.67 -2.21 10.54
N PRO A 74 14.04 -3.27 10.01
CA PRO A 74 14.32 -3.74 8.64
C PRO A 74 13.90 -2.67 7.59
N THR A 75 14.83 -2.32 6.71
CA THR A 75 14.77 -1.19 5.75
C THR A 75 13.80 -1.43 4.60
N ALA A 76 13.41 -2.66 4.32
CA ALA A 76 12.33 -2.95 3.39
C ALA A 76 11.74 -4.33 3.63
N ALA A 77 10.42 -4.39 3.60
CA ALA A 77 9.76 -5.57 3.10
C ALA A 77 10.08 -5.74 1.61
N PRO A 78 10.43 -6.94 1.13
CA PRO A 78 10.60 -7.21 -0.28
C PRO A 78 9.31 -6.86 -1.02
N ALA A 79 9.46 -6.40 -2.26
CA ALA A 79 8.37 -5.85 -3.06
C ALA A 79 7.24 -6.86 -3.34
N ASP A 80 7.53 -8.16 -3.29
CA ASP A 80 6.55 -9.25 -3.32
C ASP A 80 5.60 -9.22 -2.11
N ARG A 81 6.06 -8.73 -0.96
CA ARG A 81 5.27 -8.58 0.28
C ARG A 81 4.16 -7.53 0.18
N LEU A 82 4.30 -6.54 -0.70
CA LEU A 82 3.30 -5.48 -0.89
C LEU A 82 2.17 -5.92 -1.84
N ASP A 83 2.43 -6.87 -2.74
CA ASP A 83 1.53 -7.27 -3.82
C ASP A 83 0.43 -8.26 -3.40
N ASP A 84 0.63 -8.98 -2.29
CA ASP A 84 -0.30 -9.99 -1.76
C ASP A 84 -1.38 -9.43 -0.83
N ASP A 85 -1.26 -8.16 -0.41
CA ASP A 85 -2.28 -7.52 0.41
C ASP A 85 -3.51 -7.14 -0.43
N PRO A 86 -4.70 -7.75 -0.19
CA PRO A 86 -5.90 -7.46 -0.97
C PRO A 86 -6.34 -6.00 -0.87
N GLU A 87 -6.06 -5.34 0.26
CA GLU A 87 -6.36 -3.91 0.45
C GLU A 87 -5.47 -3.06 -0.46
N TYR A 88 -4.16 -3.35 -0.51
CA TYR A 88 -3.23 -2.67 -1.41
C TYR A 88 -3.63 -2.85 -2.88
N ARG A 89 -4.01 -4.07 -3.29
CA ARG A 89 -4.42 -4.35 -4.67
C ARG A 89 -5.66 -3.56 -5.07
N ASP A 90 -6.64 -3.43 -4.18
CA ASP A 90 -7.84 -2.64 -4.44
C ASP A 90 -7.50 -1.14 -4.55
N MET A 91 -6.72 -0.62 -3.61
CA MET A 91 -6.28 0.78 -3.63
C MET A 91 -5.46 1.12 -4.87
N ARG A 92 -4.53 0.24 -5.25
CA ARG A 92 -3.75 0.39 -6.48
C ARG A 92 -4.63 0.37 -7.73
N ARG A 93 -5.65 -0.49 -7.79
CA ARG A 93 -6.58 -0.55 -8.92
C ARG A 93 -7.41 0.73 -9.01
N ARG A 94 -7.97 1.22 -7.90
CA ARG A 94 -8.72 2.49 -7.85
C ARG A 94 -7.84 3.65 -8.32
N PHE A 95 -6.59 3.71 -7.83
CA PHE A 95 -5.60 4.71 -8.24
C PHE A 95 -5.29 4.65 -9.74
N LEU A 96 -4.98 3.47 -10.28
CA LEU A 96 -4.62 3.32 -11.69
C LEU A 96 -5.77 3.67 -12.63
N VAL A 97 -6.99 3.25 -12.31
CA VAL A 97 -8.18 3.59 -13.09
C VAL A 97 -8.48 5.10 -13.01
N ALA A 98 -8.37 5.69 -11.82
CA ALA A 98 -8.55 7.13 -11.65
C ALA A 98 -7.49 7.93 -12.42
N ALA A 99 -6.22 7.53 -12.35
CA ALA A 99 -5.14 8.18 -13.09
C ALA A 99 -5.35 8.09 -14.61
N ALA A 100 -5.79 6.93 -15.12
CA ALA A 100 -6.07 6.74 -16.54
C ALA A 100 -7.21 7.63 -17.06
N LEU A 101 -8.23 7.90 -16.25
CA LEU A 101 -9.33 8.81 -16.60
C LEU A 101 -9.00 10.29 -16.34
N ALA A 102 -8.17 10.57 -15.32
CA ALA A 102 -7.76 11.92 -14.96
C ALA A 102 -6.83 12.54 -16.01
N VAL A 103 -5.98 11.75 -16.67
CA VAL A 103 -5.08 12.27 -17.71
C VAL A 103 -5.85 12.87 -18.90
N PRO A 104 -6.83 12.19 -19.53
CA PRO A 104 -7.69 12.79 -20.55
C PRO A 104 -8.48 14.00 -20.03
N LEU A 105 -9.03 13.93 -18.81
CA LEU A 105 -9.77 15.03 -18.21
C LEU A 105 -8.89 16.28 -18.05
N LEU A 106 -7.65 16.11 -17.58
CA LEU A 106 -6.67 17.19 -17.44
C LEU A 106 -6.36 17.83 -18.80
N LEU A 107 -6.18 17.02 -19.84
CA LEU A 107 -5.93 17.50 -21.20
C LEU A 107 -7.11 18.28 -21.76
N VAL A 108 -8.34 17.84 -21.51
CA VAL A 108 -9.56 18.56 -21.94
C VAL A 108 -9.73 19.87 -21.17
N ALA A 109 -9.52 19.86 -19.84
CA ALA A 109 -9.70 21.02 -18.99
C ALA A 109 -8.64 22.11 -19.24
N MET A 110 -7.37 21.72 -19.35
CA MET A 110 -6.25 22.65 -19.55
C MET A 110 -5.91 22.91 -21.02
N GLY A 111 -6.46 22.12 -21.95
CA GLY A 111 -6.14 22.22 -23.38
C GLY A 111 -6.59 23.51 -24.06
N ASP A 112 -7.50 24.27 -23.45
CA ASP A 112 -7.91 25.59 -23.95
C ASP A 112 -6.91 26.72 -23.61
N MET A 113 -5.96 26.47 -22.70
CA MET A 113 -4.86 27.40 -22.42
C MET A 113 -3.69 27.27 -23.42
N LEU A 114 -3.70 26.26 -24.29
CA LEU A 114 -2.73 26.14 -25.39
C LEU A 114 -3.05 27.14 -26.51
N PRO A 115 -2.04 27.81 -27.09
CA PRO A 115 -2.24 28.73 -28.20
C PRO A 115 -2.90 27.98 -29.37
N GLY A 116 -4.07 28.45 -29.80
CA GLY A 116 -4.86 27.83 -30.87
C GLY A 116 -6.15 27.11 -30.45
N ARG A 117 -6.45 27.02 -29.13
CA ARG A 117 -7.70 26.40 -28.60
C ARG A 117 -8.08 25.07 -29.29
N PRO A 118 -7.15 24.11 -29.39
CA PRO A 118 -7.36 22.89 -30.18
C PRO A 118 -8.52 22.05 -29.65
N VAL A 119 -8.77 22.06 -28.34
CA VAL A 119 -9.85 21.29 -27.71
C VAL A 119 -11.22 21.87 -28.05
N THR A 120 -11.43 23.17 -27.87
CA THR A 120 -12.68 23.83 -28.29
C THR A 120 -12.91 23.72 -29.80
N ALA A 121 -11.86 23.73 -30.62
CA ALA A 121 -11.95 23.55 -32.07
C ALA A 121 -12.34 22.11 -32.49
N LEU A 122 -11.92 21.09 -31.74
CA LEU A 122 -12.17 19.69 -32.05
C LEU A 122 -13.48 19.16 -31.45
N LEU A 123 -13.82 19.55 -30.21
CA LEU A 123 -15.01 19.07 -29.49
C LEU A 123 -16.20 20.03 -29.57
N GLY A 124 -15.97 21.32 -29.86
CA GLY A 124 -17.02 22.33 -29.85
C GLY A 124 -17.51 22.70 -28.43
N PRO A 125 -18.08 23.91 -28.25
CA PRO A 125 -18.40 24.47 -26.94
C PRO A 125 -19.49 23.73 -26.17
N GLY A 126 -20.34 22.95 -26.84
CA GLY A 126 -21.42 22.17 -26.20
C GLY A 126 -21.00 20.79 -25.69
N ILE A 127 -20.05 20.12 -26.36
CA ILE A 127 -19.64 18.74 -26.02
C ILE A 127 -18.59 18.74 -24.91
N LYS A 128 -17.77 19.80 -24.82
CA LYS A 128 -16.74 19.93 -23.79
C LYS A 128 -17.26 19.72 -22.34
N PRO A 129 -18.29 20.44 -21.86
CA PRO A 129 -18.80 20.24 -20.49
C PRO A 129 -19.39 18.84 -20.27
N LEU A 130 -19.96 18.21 -21.31
CA LEU A 130 -20.47 16.85 -21.21
C LEU A 130 -19.33 15.83 -21.11
N ALA A 131 -18.24 16.02 -21.85
CA ALA A 131 -17.05 15.19 -21.77
C ALA A 131 -16.39 15.28 -20.38
N GLU A 132 -16.25 16.50 -19.84
CA GLU A 132 -15.72 16.72 -18.48
C GLU A 132 -16.59 16.04 -17.42
N LEU A 133 -17.92 16.19 -17.51
CA LEU A 133 -18.86 15.51 -16.62
C LEU A 133 -18.73 13.98 -16.70
N LEU A 134 -18.68 13.43 -17.91
CA LEU A 134 -18.57 11.98 -18.13
C LEU A 134 -17.25 11.40 -17.61
N LEU A 135 -16.14 12.12 -17.74
CA LEU A 135 -14.83 11.70 -17.25
C LEU A 135 -14.70 11.85 -15.73
N ALA A 136 -15.23 12.94 -15.16
CA ALA A 136 -15.11 13.22 -13.72
C ALA A 136 -16.03 12.35 -12.86
N THR A 137 -17.23 12.01 -13.34
CA THR A 137 -18.24 11.23 -12.59
C THR A 137 -17.72 9.89 -12.05
N PRO A 138 -17.11 8.99 -12.86
CA PRO A 138 -16.60 7.72 -12.36
C PRO A 138 -15.40 7.90 -11.41
N ILE A 139 -14.58 8.94 -11.60
CA ILE A 139 -13.45 9.22 -10.70
C ILE A 139 -13.99 9.58 -9.30
N CYS A 140 -14.93 10.51 -9.21
CA CYS A 140 -15.46 10.96 -7.92
C CYS A 140 -16.35 9.91 -7.24
N LEU A 141 -17.24 9.24 -8.00
CA LEU A 141 -18.22 8.32 -7.41
C LEU A 141 -17.68 6.94 -7.11
N TRP A 142 -16.69 6.45 -7.87
CA TRP A 142 -16.16 5.10 -7.69
C TRP A 142 -14.77 5.10 -7.06
N ALA A 143 -13.84 5.94 -7.53
CA ALA A 143 -12.49 5.95 -6.95
C ALA A 143 -12.40 6.74 -5.62
N GLY A 144 -13.26 7.73 -5.43
CA GLY A 144 -13.33 8.54 -4.21
C GLY A 144 -14.20 7.97 -3.09
N TRP A 145 -14.92 6.86 -3.34
CA TRP A 145 -15.73 6.21 -2.32
C TRP A 145 -14.83 5.33 -1.42
N PRO A 146 -14.90 5.46 -0.08
CA PRO A 146 -14.08 4.66 0.85
C PRO A 146 -14.42 3.17 0.77
#